data_AF-A0A520ICV2-F1
#
_entry.id   AF-A0A520ICV2-F1
#
_cell.length_a   1.000
_cell.length_b   1.000
_cell.length_c   1.000
_cell.angle_alpha   90.00
_cell.angle_beta   90.00
_cell.angle_gamma   90.00
#
_symmetry.space_group_name_H-M   'P 1'
#
loop_
_entity.id
_entity.type
_entity.pdbx_description
1 polymer ?
#
loop_
_entity_poly.entity_id
_entity_poly.type
_entity_poly.pdbx_seq_one_letter_code
_entity_poly.pdbx_strand_id
1 'polypeptide(L)'
;MIEMMPTFTIKSNIPTISTVKPYSPLELQGRDLYIREGCVNCHSQMIRPFRSETERYGEYSKAGEFVYDHPFLWGSKRTGPDLARERCKYSNAWHFSHLMDPQTMSPGSIMPPYEWLIDQQLDTTTTISKINAMRTLGVPYALDYEHLANSDLQKQAKAITEDLKQGNVRVQSDREIIAIIAYIQRLGKDIRTK
;
A
#
# COMPACT_ATOMS: atom_id res chain seq x y z
N MET A 1 -5.43 -30.43 -4.23
CA MET A 1 -5.79 -29.88 -5.56
C MET A 1 -7.23 -29.35 -5.59
N ILE A 2 -8.17 -29.95 -4.85
CA ILE A 2 -9.59 -29.57 -4.79
C ILE A 2 -9.82 -28.14 -4.30
N GLU A 3 -9.01 -27.63 -3.39
CA GLU A 3 -9.19 -26.27 -2.83
C GLU A 3 -8.73 -25.15 -3.79
N MET A 4 -7.74 -25.42 -4.66
CA MET A 4 -7.14 -24.40 -5.53
C MET A 4 -7.66 -24.40 -6.98
N MET A 5 -7.93 -25.57 -7.57
CA MET A 5 -8.36 -25.63 -8.98
C MET A 5 -9.66 -24.85 -9.28
N PRO A 6 -10.69 -24.88 -8.41
CA PRO A 6 -11.93 -24.14 -8.65
C PRO A 6 -11.76 -22.61 -8.65
N THR A 7 -10.78 -22.07 -7.91
CA THR A 7 -10.56 -20.61 -7.88
C THR A 7 -9.85 -20.11 -9.14
N PHE A 8 -9.04 -20.95 -9.81
CA PHE A 8 -8.40 -20.60 -11.08
C PHE A 8 -9.30 -20.81 -12.30
N THR A 9 -10.17 -21.82 -12.28
CA THR A 9 -10.93 -22.24 -13.47
C THR A 9 -12.30 -21.58 -13.59
N ILE A 10 -12.91 -21.18 -12.47
CA ILE A 10 -14.26 -20.60 -12.45
C ILE A 10 -14.16 -19.09 -12.23
N LYS A 11 -14.25 -18.30 -13.32
CA LYS A 11 -14.11 -16.83 -13.26
C LYS A 11 -15.07 -16.14 -12.29
N SER A 12 -16.29 -16.66 -12.11
CA SER A 12 -17.26 -16.12 -11.15
C SER A 12 -16.80 -16.22 -9.68
N ASN A 13 -15.79 -17.06 -9.39
CA ASN A 13 -15.20 -17.17 -8.06
C ASN A 13 -14.18 -16.07 -7.74
N ILE A 14 -13.80 -15.26 -8.73
CA ILE A 14 -12.90 -14.09 -8.56
C ILE A 14 -13.77 -12.84 -8.66
N PRO A 15 -14.43 -12.40 -7.56
CA PRO A 15 -15.25 -11.20 -7.59
C PRO A 15 -14.34 -10.00 -7.84
N THR A 16 -14.49 -9.30 -8.96
CA THR A 16 -13.80 -8.04 -9.21
C THR A 16 -14.68 -6.87 -8.76
N ILE A 17 -14.14 -5.97 -7.95
CA ILE A 17 -14.82 -4.73 -7.59
C ILE A 17 -14.43 -3.67 -8.61
N SER A 18 -15.41 -3.11 -9.33
CA SER A 18 -15.16 -2.19 -10.46
C SER A 18 -14.42 -0.90 -10.07
N THR A 19 -14.52 -0.50 -8.80
CA THR A 19 -13.83 0.67 -8.24
C THR A 19 -12.37 0.39 -7.89
N VAL A 20 -11.96 -0.88 -7.77
CA VAL A 20 -10.58 -1.24 -7.46
C VAL A 20 -9.71 -1.00 -8.68
N LYS A 21 -8.64 -0.22 -8.51
CA LYS A 21 -7.68 0.14 -9.57
C LYS A 21 -6.32 -0.50 -9.29
N PRO A 22 -5.52 -0.77 -10.34
CA PRO A 22 -4.11 -1.07 -10.16
C PRO A 22 -3.41 0.00 -9.31
N TYR A 23 -2.37 -0.39 -8.58
CA TYR A 23 -1.53 0.57 -7.86
C TYR A 23 -0.91 1.58 -8.81
N SER A 24 -0.73 2.82 -8.37
CA SER A 24 0.15 3.72 -9.10
C SER A 24 1.59 3.19 -9.07
N PRO A 25 2.47 3.65 -9.97
CA PRO A 25 3.88 3.26 -9.95
C PRO A 25 4.59 3.57 -8.62
N LEU A 26 4.26 4.70 -7.95
CA LEU A 26 4.82 5.03 -6.64
C LEU A 26 4.28 4.11 -5.54
N GLU A 27 2.97 3.83 -5.56
CA GLU A 27 2.33 2.92 -4.62
C GLU A 27 2.86 1.50 -4.75
N LEU A 28 3.14 1.05 -5.98
CA LEU A 28 3.75 -0.26 -6.24
C LEU A 28 5.17 -0.35 -5.67
N GLN A 29 5.97 0.70 -5.85
CA GLN A 29 7.30 0.78 -5.24
C GLN A 29 7.20 0.78 -3.70
N GLY A 30 6.29 1.58 -3.13
CA GLY A 30 6.03 1.60 -1.69
C GLY A 30 5.56 0.27 -1.12
N ARG A 31 4.77 -0.48 -1.90
CA ARG A 31 4.34 -1.83 -1.55
C ARG A 31 5.52 -2.81 -1.48
N ASP A 32 6.44 -2.73 -2.43
CA ASP A 32 7.63 -3.57 -2.42
C ASP A 32 8.54 -3.22 -1.23
N LEU A 33 8.62 -1.95 -0.86
CA LEU A 33 9.31 -1.53 0.36
C LEU A 33 8.62 -2.06 1.62
N TYR A 34 7.28 -2.01 1.68
CA TYR A 34 6.51 -2.62 2.77
C TYR A 34 6.80 -4.12 2.94
N ILE A 35 7.02 -4.83 1.83
CA ILE A 35 7.46 -6.23 1.82
C ILE A 35 8.91 -6.34 2.29
N ARG A 36 9.82 -5.51 1.74
CA ARG A 36 11.25 -5.50 2.05
C ARG A 36 11.51 -5.29 3.54
N GLU A 37 10.76 -4.40 4.16
CA GLU A 37 10.83 -4.06 5.59
C GLU A 37 10.10 -5.07 6.49
N GLY A 38 9.37 -6.03 5.92
CA GLY A 38 8.69 -7.07 6.68
C GLY A 38 7.49 -6.56 7.50
N CYS A 39 6.90 -5.42 7.14
CA CYS A 39 5.76 -4.82 7.84
C CYS A 39 4.58 -5.81 8.01
N VAL A 40 4.39 -6.70 7.02
CA VAL A 40 3.37 -7.78 7.01
C VAL A 40 3.48 -8.75 8.20
N ASN A 41 4.65 -8.86 8.84
CA ASN A 41 4.86 -9.72 10.00
C ASN A 41 4.21 -9.14 11.28
N CYS A 42 3.93 -7.84 11.29
CA CYS A 42 3.33 -7.13 12.42
C CYS A 42 1.93 -6.61 12.11
N HIS A 43 1.66 -6.26 10.86
CA HIS A 43 0.44 -5.62 10.40
C HIS A 43 -0.29 -6.48 9.38
N SER A 44 -1.54 -6.81 9.68
CA SER A 44 -2.43 -7.45 8.73
C SER A 44 -3.10 -6.43 7.81
N GLN A 45 -3.56 -6.90 6.66
CA GLN A 45 -4.38 -6.13 5.72
C GLN A 45 -5.64 -6.92 5.36
N MET A 46 -6.29 -7.51 6.36
CA MET A 46 -7.51 -8.29 6.19
C MET A 46 -8.39 -8.17 7.43
N ILE A 47 -9.44 -7.36 7.32
CA ILE A 47 -10.43 -7.19 8.39
C ILE A 47 -11.45 -8.32 8.31
N ARG A 48 -11.62 -9.02 9.42
CA ARG A 48 -12.55 -10.16 9.52
C ARG A 48 -14.00 -9.67 9.72
N PRO A 49 -15.01 -10.43 9.28
CA PRO A 49 -16.42 -10.04 9.35
C PRO A 49 -17.02 -10.24 10.75
N PHE A 50 -16.36 -9.70 11.78
CA PHE A 50 -16.87 -9.64 13.16
C PHE A 50 -17.19 -8.20 13.53
N ARG A 51 -18.26 -7.99 14.32
CA ARG A 51 -18.67 -6.65 14.75
C ARG A 51 -17.52 -5.87 15.40
N SER A 52 -16.77 -6.51 16.30
CA SER A 52 -15.64 -5.89 17.01
C SER A 52 -14.48 -5.47 16.10
N GLU A 53 -14.25 -6.20 15.00
CA GLU A 53 -13.27 -5.83 13.98
C GLU A 53 -13.77 -4.65 13.16
N THR A 54 -15.05 -4.70 12.77
CA THR A 54 -15.63 -3.65 11.94
C THR A 54 -15.78 -2.32 12.66
N GLU A 55 -16.07 -2.35 13.96
CA GLU A 55 -16.09 -1.14 14.80
C GLU A 55 -14.70 -0.54 14.97
N ARG A 56 -13.64 -1.36 14.98
CA ARG A 56 -12.27 -0.92 15.20
C ARG A 56 -11.59 -0.41 13.93
N TYR A 57 -11.73 -1.15 12.83
CA TYR A 57 -10.96 -0.93 11.60
C TYR A 57 -11.82 -0.46 10.42
N GLY A 58 -13.15 -0.60 10.50
CA GLY A 58 -14.07 -0.28 9.41
C GLY A 58 -14.56 -1.53 8.66
N GLU A 59 -15.15 -1.34 7.48
CA GLU A 59 -15.79 -2.43 6.72
C GLU A 59 -14.85 -3.64 6.51
N TYR A 60 -15.37 -4.85 6.71
CA TYR A 60 -14.63 -6.10 6.53
C TYR A 60 -14.06 -6.22 5.10
N SER A 61 -12.97 -6.96 4.95
CA SER A 61 -12.29 -7.12 3.68
C SER A 61 -13.03 -8.06 2.73
N LYS A 62 -13.13 -7.67 1.46
CA LYS A 62 -13.73 -8.46 0.38
C LYS A 62 -12.62 -9.01 -0.53
N ALA A 63 -12.80 -10.24 -1.02
CA ALA A 63 -11.81 -10.90 -1.86
C ALA A 63 -11.40 -10.06 -3.10
N GLY A 64 -12.35 -9.30 -3.66
CA GLY A 64 -12.14 -8.46 -4.82
C GLY A 64 -11.21 -7.26 -4.63
N GLU A 65 -10.83 -6.95 -3.38
CA GLU A 65 -9.88 -5.87 -3.09
C GLU A 65 -8.43 -6.27 -3.37
N PHE A 66 -8.13 -7.57 -3.32
CA PHE A 66 -6.77 -8.11 -3.39
C PHE A 66 -6.42 -8.67 -4.76
N VAL A 67 -7.27 -8.45 -5.77
CA VAL A 67 -7.12 -9.05 -7.11
C VAL A 67 -5.86 -8.61 -7.86
N TYR A 68 -5.26 -7.49 -7.46
CA TYR A 68 -4.00 -6.98 -8.02
C TYR A 68 -2.81 -7.14 -7.07
N ASP A 69 -2.99 -7.84 -5.94
CA ASP A 69 -1.93 -8.05 -4.95
C ASP A 69 -1.12 -9.30 -5.31
N HIS A 70 0.07 -9.09 -5.87
CA HIS A 70 1.02 -10.15 -6.18
C HIS A 70 2.33 -9.91 -5.41
N PRO A 71 2.61 -10.65 -4.32
CA PRO A 71 1.74 -11.59 -3.60
C PRO A 71 0.70 -10.90 -2.69
N PHE A 72 -0.26 -11.64 -2.13
CA PHE A 72 -1.19 -11.07 -1.15
C PHE A 72 -0.48 -10.65 0.15
N LEU A 73 -0.97 -9.58 0.82
CA LEU A 73 -0.39 -9.04 2.07
C LEU A 73 -1.38 -9.07 3.25
N TRP A 74 -2.27 -10.06 3.28
CA TRP A 74 -3.32 -10.18 4.31
C TRP A 74 -2.77 -10.22 5.74
N GLY A 75 -1.53 -10.67 5.91
CA GLY A 75 -0.87 -10.85 7.21
C GLY A 75 -1.36 -12.10 7.95
N SER A 76 -0.55 -12.57 8.89
CA SER A 76 -0.84 -13.75 9.72
C SER A 76 -0.75 -13.46 11.22
N LYS A 77 -0.28 -12.26 11.59
CA LYS A 77 -0.09 -11.80 12.96
C LYS A 77 -0.45 -10.32 13.07
N ARG A 78 -0.90 -9.91 14.25
CA ARG A 78 -1.20 -8.51 14.61
C ARG A 78 -0.43 -8.13 15.87
N THR A 79 0.82 -7.73 15.67
CA THR A 79 1.60 -7.03 16.71
C THR A 79 1.23 -5.53 16.69
N GLY A 80 1.07 -4.97 15.49
CA GLY A 80 0.43 -3.68 15.26
C GLY A 80 -1.03 -3.82 14.79
N PRO A 81 -1.77 -2.71 14.62
CA PRO A 81 -3.12 -2.71 14.10
C PRO A 81 -3.21 -3.21 12.64
N ASP A 82 -4.40 -3.62 12.23
CA ASP A 82 -4.71 -3.89 10.81
C ASP A 82 -4.70 -2.59 10.00
N LEU A 83 -4.10 -2.62 8.81
CA LEU A 83 -3.91 -1.45 7.93
C LEU A 83 -4.83 -1.46 6.70
N ALA A 84 -5.72 -2.43 6.53
CA ALA A 84 -6.56 -2.56 5.32
C ALA A 84 -7.45 -1.35 5.05
N ARG A 85 -7.65 -0.48 6.05
CA ARG A 85 -8.48 0.73 5.98
C ARG A 85 -7.75 1.95 6.52
N GLU A 86 -6.42 1.92 6.50
CA GLU A 86 -5.61 3.04 6.99
C GLU A 86 -5.93 4.32 6.21
N ARG A 87 -5.97 4.24 4.86
CA ARG A 87 -6.44 5.32 3.99
C ARG A 87 -5.80 6.67 4.38
N CYS A 88 -6.61 7.73 4.34
CA CYS A 88 -6.31 9.06 4.84
C CYS A 88 -6.80 9.26 6.28
N LYS A 89 -6.80 8.21 7.12
CA LYS A 89 -7.14 8.35 8.56
C LYS A 89 -6.13 9.26 9.27
N TYR A 90 -4.87 9.19 8.86
CA TYR A 90 -3.81 10.07 9.30
C TYR A 90 -3.21 10.82 8.10
N SER A 91 -2.58 11.96 8.36
CA SER A 91 -1.92 12.76 7.32
C SER A 91 -0.59 12.13 6.89
N ASN A 92 -0.05 12.55 5.74
CA ASN A 92 1.29 12.14 5.32
C ASN A 92 2.34 12.50 6.37
N ALA A 93 2.21 13.68 7.01
CA ALA A 93 3.11 14.13 8.07
C ALA A 93 3.05 13.22 9.31
N TRP A 94 1.86 12.72 9.66
CA TRP A 94 1.72 11.74 10.75
C TRP A 94 2.44 10.44 10.40
N HIS A 95 2.26 9.90 9.18
CA HIS A 95 2.96 8.68 8.77
C HIS A 95 4.47 8.86 8.71
N PHE A 96 4.94 10.03 8.23
CA PHE A 96 6.36 10.37 8.23
C PHE A 96 6.92 10.31 9.65
N SER A 97 6.31 11.06 10.58
CA SER A 97 6.78 11.10 11.98
C SER A 97 6.67 9.75 12.67
N HIS A 98 5.60 8.98 12.39
CA HIS A 98 5.43 7.65 12.96
C HIS A 98 6.45 6.64 12.42
N LEU A 99 6.84 6.70 11.14
CA LEU A 99 7.90 5.84 10.60
C LEU A 99 9.28 6.25 11.10
N MET A 100 9.50 7.55 11.34
CA MET A 100 10.73 8.07 11.93
C MET A 100 10.89 7.62 13.38
N ASP A 101 9.88 7.89 14.22
CA ASP A 101 9.83 7.47 15.62
C ASP A 101 8.39 7.11 16.01
N PRO A 102 8.04 5.81 16.00
CA PRO A 102 6.68 5.35 16.32
C PRO A 102 6.21 5.77 17.71
N GLN A 103 7.11 5.95 18.68
CA GLN A 103 6.74 6.27 20.07
C GLN A 103 6.29 7.72 20.23
N THR A 104 6.73 8.62 19.34
CA THR A 104 6.29 10.03 19.35
C THR A 104 4.83 10.18 18.95
N MET A 105 4.37 9.37 18.00
CA MET A 105 3.00 9.42 17.47
C MET A 105 2.07 8.42 18.17
N SER A 106 2.63 7.33 18.71
CA SER A 106 1.90 6.31 19.45
C SER A 106 2.69 5.94 20.72
N PRO A 107 2.42 6.60 21.87
CA PRO A 107 3.12 6.31 23.12
C PRO A 107 3.01 4.84 23.52
N GLY A 108 4.16 4.21 23.81
CA GLY A 108 4.24 2.78 24.12
C GLY A 108 4.24 1.86 22.89
N SER A 109 4.37 2.41 21.67
CA SER A 109 4.56 1.61 20.46
C SER A 109 5.82 0.75 20.56
N ILE A 110 5.68 -0.51 20.14
CA ILE A 110 6.77 -1.48 20.01
C ILE A 110 7.22 -1.64 18.56
N MET A 111 6.68 -0.82 17.64
CA MET A 111 7.12 -0.80 16.26
C MET A 111 8.56 -0.26 16.19
N PRO A 112 9.46 -0.89 15.41
CA PRO A 112 10.79 -0.35 15.16
C PRO A 112 10.73 0.98 14.41
N PRO A 113 11.66 1.92 14.66
CA PRO A 113 11.84 3.08 13.80
C PRO A 113 12.44 2.65 12.44
N TYR A 114 12.08 3.36 11.38
CA TYR A 114 12.52 3.15 9.99
C TYR A 114 13.18 4.42 9.42
N GLU A 115 14.04 5.06 10.21
CA GLU A 115 14.69 6.34 9.88
C GLU A 115 15.43 6.30 8.53
N TRP A 116 15.99 5.14 8.16
CA TRP A 116 16.73 4.99 6.89
C TRP A 116 15.88 5.25 5.65
N LEU A 117 14.55 5.08 5.71
CA LEU A 117 13.67 5.38 4.58
C LEU A 117 13.64 6.88 4.25
N ILE A 118 14.00 7.73 5.20
CA ILE A 118 14.09 9.19 5.03
C ILE A 118 15.33 9.54 4.20
N ASP A 119 16.42 8.79 4.38
CA ASP A 119 17.70 9.07 3.74
C ASP A 119 17.89 8.30 2.44
N GLN A 120 17.36 7.08 2.33
CA GLN A 120 17.53 6.21 1.16
C GLN A 120 16.77 6.74 -0.06
N GLN A 121 17.46 6.75 -1.20
CA GLN A 121 16.89 7.16 -2.47
C GLN A 121 16.13 5.99 -3.11
N LEU A 122 14.92 6.27 -3.60
CA LEU A 122 14.09 5.29 -4.27
C LEU A 122 14.66 4.94 -5.66
N ASP A 123 14.93 3.65 -5.88
CA ASP A 123 15.31 3.14 -7.19
C ASP A 123 14.10 3.07 -8.14
N THR A 124 14.11 3.91 -9.16
CA THR A 124 13.06 3.98 -10.19
C THR A 124 13.45 3.28 -11.50
N THR A 125 14.63 2.68 -11.57
CA THR A 125 15.11 1.98 -12.77
C THR A 125 14.28 0.72 -13.07
N THR A 126 13.74 0.08 -12.03
CA THR A 126 12.94 -1.14 -12.15
C THR A 126 11.46 -0.89 -12.43
N THR A 127 10.99 0.36 -12.44
CA THR A 127 9.55 0.65 -12.53
C THR A 127 8.92 0.10 -13.81
N ILE A 128 9.62 0.23 -14.96
CA ILE A 128 9.17 -0.27 -16.26
C ILE A 128 8.99 -1.80 -16.22
N SER A 129 10.01 -2.53 -15.75
CA SER A 129 9.96 -3.99 -15.69
C SER A 129 8.89 -4.48 -14.72
N LYS A 130 8.66 -3.79 -13.60
CA LYS A 130 7.59 -4.10 -12.65
C LYS A 130 6.20 -3.92 -13.26
N ILE A 131 5.93 -2.82 -13.96
CA ILE A 131 4.63 -2.61 -14.64
C ILE A 131 4.40 -3.70 -15.69
N ASN A 132 5.43 -4.05 -16.46
CA ASN A 132 5.36 -5.13 -17.44
C ASN A 132 5.06 -6.48 -16.79
N ALA A 133 5.76 -6.82 -15.71
CA ALA A 133 5.52 -8.06 -14.98
C ALA A 133 4.10 -8.14 -14.40
N MET A 134 3.61 -7.05 -13.80
CA MET A 134 2.25 -6.99 -13.27
C MET A 134 1.20 -7.13 -14.38
N ARG A 135 1.45 -6.54 -15.56
CA ARG A 135 0.60 -6.73 -16.73
C ARG A 135 0.57 -8.19 -17.20
N THR A 136 1.72 -8.89 -17.20
CA THR A 136 1.78 -10.34 -17.47
C THR A 136 1.00 -11.16 -16.43
N LEU A 137 0.95 -10.71 -15.18
CA LEU A 137 0.16 -11.33 -14.10
C LEU A 137 -1.35 -11.01 -14.17
N GLY A 138 -1.79 -10.23 -15.16
CA GLY A 138 -3.21 -9.92 -15.38
C GLY A 138 -3.68 -8.60 -14.77
N VAL A 139 -2.77 -7.79 -14.21
CA VAL A 139 -3.11 -6.45 -13.72
C VAL A 139 -3.31 -5.51 -14.93
N PRO A 140 -4.48 -4.83 -15.05
CA PRO A 140 -4.87 -4.13 -16.27
C PRO A 140 -4.24 -2.73 -16.37
N TYR A 141 -2.90 -2.65 -16.36
CA TYR A 141 -2.21 -1.45 -16.81
C TYR A 141 -2.45 -1.24 -18.31
N ALA A 142 -2.64 0.02 -18.73
CA ALA A 142 -2.82 0.35 -20.14
C ALA A 142 -1.58 -0.09 -20.96
N LEU A 143 -1.81 -0.33 -22.27
CA LEU A 143 -0.70 -0.55 -23.19
C LEU A 143 0.21 0.68 -23.19
N ASP A 144 1.52 0.45 -23.25
CA ASP A 144 2.58 1.49 -23.21
C ASP A 144 2.64 2.34 -21.93
N TYR A 145 1.86 2.02 -20.90
CA TYR A 145 1.85 2.76 -19.62
C TYR A 145 3.22 2.75 -18.93
N GLU A 146 4.03 1.71 -19.14
CA GLU A 146 5.38 1.60 -18.60
C GLU A 146 6.27 2.80 -18.96
N HIS A 147 6.06 3.42 -20.13
CA HIS A 147 6.83 4.60 -20.56
C HIS A 147 6.42 5.89 -19.82
N LEU A 148 5.20 5.92 -19.28
CA LEU A 148 4.68 7.04 -18.48
C LEU A 148 4.86 6.82 -16.97
N ALA A 149 5.13 5.58 -16.56
CA ALA A 149 5.10 5.17 -15.15
C ALA A 149 6.03 5.99 -14.26
N ASN A 150 7.27 6.25 -14.69
CA ASN A 150 8.20 7.08 -13.92
C ASN A 150 7.77 8.56 -13.88
N SER A 151 7.11 9.07 -14.92
CA SER A 151 6.56 10.44 -14.90
C SER A 151 5.45 10.57 -13.87
N ASP A 152 4.51 9.61 -13.85
CA ASP A 152 3.41 9.59 -12.89
C ASP A 152 3.87 9.34 -11.45
N LEU A 153 4.86 8.46 -11.26
CA LEU A 153 5.55 8.26 -9.98
C LEU A 153 6.05 9.61 -9.43
N GLN A 154 6.80 10.35 -10.25
CA GLN A 154 7.39 11.62 -9.84
C GLN A 154 6.35 12.70 -9.58
N LYS A 155 5.24 12.73 -10.34
CA LYS A 155 4.12 13.64 -10.08
C LYS A 155 3.50 13.38 -8.71
N GLN A 156 3.19 12.11 -8.40
CA GLN A 156 2.60 11.74 -7.12
C GLN A 156 3.58 11.99 -5.96
N ALA A 157 4.86 11.67 -6.14
CA ALA A 157 5.87 11.87 -5.12
C ALA A 157 6.06 13.36 -4.78
N LYS A 158 6.06 14.23 -5.79
CA LYS A 158 6.07 15.69 -5.60
C LYS A 158 4.82 16.16 -4.86
N ALA A 159 3.63 15.66 -5.21
CA ALA A 159 2.40 16.04 -4.53
C ALA A 159 2.43 15.68 -3.03
N ILE A 160 2.89 14.48 -2.68
CA ILE A 160 3.05 14.06 -1.27
C ILE A 160 4.11 14.93 -0.57
N THR A 161 5.21 15.24 -1.24
CA THR A 161 6.27 16.08 -0.68
C THR A 161 5.80 17.51 -0.42
N GLU A 162 4.98 18.08 -1.30
CA GLU A 162 4.38 19.41 -1.08
C GLU A 162 3.37 19.40 0.07
N ASP A 163 2.59 18.32 0.22
CA ASP A 163 1.71 18.13 1.38
C ASP A 163 2.51 18.04 2.69
N LEU A 164 3.61 17.27 2.70
CA LEU A 164 4.52 17.17 3.85
C LEU A 164 5.11 18.53 4.24
N LYS A 165 5.48 19.37 3.27
CA LYS A 165 5.98 20.73 3.52
C LYS A 165 4.94 21.59 4.24
N GLN A 166 3.66 21.45 3.91
CA GLN A 166 2.58 22.16 4.62
C GLN A 166 2.46 21.69 6.09
N GLY A 167 2.80 20.43 6.36
CA GLY A 167 2.94 19.86 7.70
C GLY A 167 4.28 20.14 8.39
N ASN A 168 5.10 21.07 7.89
CA ASN A 168 6.45 21.40 8.37
C ASN A 168 7.48 20.25 8.28
N VAL A 169 7.22 19.23 7.47
CA VAL A 169 8.16 18.14 7.20
C VAL A 169 8.88 18.42 5.88
N ARG A 170 10.22 18.46 5.89
CA ARG A 170 11.04 18.68 4.70
C ARG A 170 11.80 17.41 4.34
N VAL A 171 11.48 16.84 3.20
CA VAL A 171 12.12 15.64 2.64
C VAL A 171 12.17 15.77 1.12
N GLN A 172 13.12 15.10 0.47
CA GLN A 172 13.19 15.08 -1.00
C GLN A 172 12.15 14.11 -1.56
N SER A 173 11.60 14.40 -2.74
CA SER A 173 10.55 13.57 -3.35
C SER A 173 11.04 12.21 -3.84
N ASP A 174 12.35 12.02 -3.93
CA ASP A 174 12.98 10.78 -4.38
C ASP A 174 13.37 9.85 -3.23
N ARG A 175 12.90 10.10 -2.00
CA ARG A 175 13.17 9.24 -0.84
C ARG A 175 12.18 8.08 -0.74
N GLU A 176 12.66 6.95 -0.24
CA GLU A 176 11.85 5.72 -0.08
C GLU A 176 10.62 5.93 0.82
N ILE A 177 10.73 6.78 1.86
CA ILE A 177 9.61 7.08 2.76
C ILE A 177 8.39 7.65 2.02
N ILE A 178 8.60 8.40 0.94
CA ILE A 178 7.51 8.94 0.11
C ILE A 178 6.73 7.81 -0.56
N ALA A 179 7.42 6.77 -1.02
CA ALA A 179 6.78 5.63 -1.67
C ALA A 179 5.97 4.81 -0.65
N ILE A 180 6.53 4.51 0.53
CA ILE A 180 5.80 3.81 1.60
C ILE A 180 4.55 4.59 2.02
N ILE A 181 4.66 5.91 2.22
CA ILE A 181 3.51 6.75 2.57
C ILE A 181 2.43 6.66 1.48
N ALA A 182 2.82 6.74 0.19
CA ALA A 182 1.88 6.59 -0.92
C ALA A 182 1.13 5.24 -0.85
N TYR A 183 1.85 4.15 -0.59
CA TYR A 183 1.25 2.82 -0.46
C TYR A 183 0.29 2.72 0.73
N ILE A 184 0.69 3.20 1.92
CA ILE A 184 -0.17 3.12 3.12
C ILE A 184 -1.46 3.94 2.92
N GLN A 185 -1.35 5.14 2.37
CA GLN A 185 -2.49 6.03 2.06
C GLN A 185 -3.46 5.42 1.04
N ARG A 186 -2.95 4.50 0.21
CA ARG A 186 -3.74 3.80 -0.80
C ARG A 186 -4.60 2.68 -0.23
N LEU A 187 -4.23 2.11 0.93
CA LEU A 187 -4.89 0.95 1.52
C LEU A 187 -6.37 1.24 1.85
N GLY A 188 -7.26 0.49 1.22
CA GLY A 188 -8.71 0.59 1.40
C GLY A 188 -9.38 1.78 0.72
N LYS A 189 -8.67 2.61 -0.06
CA LYS A 189 -9.25 3.81 -0.71
C LYS A 189 -10.36 3.51 -1.71
N ASP A 190 -10.23 2.40 -2.45
CA ASP A 190 -11.07 2.09 -3.60
C ASP A 190 -12.47 1.56 -3.28
N ILE A 191 -12.72 1.10 -2.07
CA ILE A 191 -13.99 0.43 -1.76
C ILE A 191 -15.12 1.39 -1.41
N ARG A 192 -14.92 2.71 -1.55
CA ARG A 192 -16.01 3.66 -1.37
C ARG A 192 -16.93 3.61 -2.59
N THR A 193 -18.08 2.95 -2.43
CA THR A 193 -19.30 3.39 -3.12
C THR A 193 -19.64 4.79 -2.59
N LYS A 194 -19.92 5.72 -3.50
CA LYS A 194 -20.65 6.94 -3.15
C LYS A 194 -22.02 6.57 -2.60
#